data_AF-A0A3R7B7B8-F1
#
_entry.id   AF-A0A3R7B7B8-F1
#
_cell.length_a   1.000
_cell.length_b   1.000
_cell.length_c   1.000
_cell.angle_alpha   90.00
_cell.angle_beta   90.00
_cell.angle_gamma   90.00
#
_symmetry.space_group_name_H-M   'P 1'
#
loop_
_entity.id
_entity.type
_entity.pdbx_description
1 polymer ?
#
loop_
_entity_poly.entity_id
_entity_poly.type
_entity_poly.pdbx_seq_one_letter_code
_entity_poly.pdbx_strand_id
1 'polypeptide(L)' 'MKKFEDLKVWQSSHELVLEVYKVTQQFPGEEKFGLTSQIRRSAVSVAANIAEGSKRQHLNKITLKPQTPNLTPNSRK' A
#
# COMPACT_ATOMS: atom_id res chain seq x y z
N MET A 1 -8.70 16.30 -0.82
CA MET A 1 -8.06 15.00 -0.54
C MET A 1 -7.29 14.60 -1.78
N LYS A 2 -5.98 14.33 -1.71
CA LYS A 2 -5.27 13.75 -2.85
C LYS A 2 -5.77 12.33 -3.06
N LYS A 3 -6.06 11.96 -4.31
CA LYS A 3 -6.46 10.59 -4.63
C LYS A 3 -5.21 9.73 -4.81
N PHE A 4 -5.34 8.42 -4.70
CA PHE A 4 -4.18 7.53 -4.85
C PHE A 4 -3.65 7.54 -6.30
N GLU A 5 -4.53 7.85 -7.25
CA GLU A 5 -4.25 8.02 -8.67
C GLU A 5 -3.27 9.17 -8.95
N ASP A 6 -3.18 10.15 -8.04
CA ASP A 6 -2.23 11.27 -8.14
C ASP A 6 -0.81 10.88 -7.71
N LEU A 7 -0.62 9.68 -7.13
CA LEU A 7 0.68 9.20 -6.67
C LEU A 7 1.51 8.72 -7.87
N LYS A 8 2.67 9.33 -8.11
CA LYS A 8 3.62 8.88 -9.16
C LYS A 8 3.93 7.38 -9.08
N VAL A 9 4.11 6.86 -7.87
CA VAL A 9 4.37 5.42 -7.65
C VAL A 9 3.18 4.54 -8.05
N TRP A 10 1.94 5.02 -7.87
CA TRP A 10 0.75 4.31 -8.35
C TRP A 10 0.69 4.34 -9.88
N GLN A 11 0.95 5.49 -10.50
CA GLN A 11 0.96 5.66 -11.96
C GLN A 11 1.99 4.71 -12.60
N SER A 12 3.22 4.69 -12.11
CA SER A 12 4.26 3.76 -12.61
C SER A 12 3.90 2.29 -12.39
N SER A 13 3.25 1.96 -11.26
CA SER A 13 2.77 0.59 -11.02
C SER A 13 1.61 0.22 -11.97
N HIS A 14 0.75 1.16 -12.30
CA HIS A 14 -0.33 0.96 -13.26
C HIS A 14 0.21 0.77 -14.69
N GLU A 15 1.19 1.57 -15.10
CA GLU A 15 1.92 1.39 -16.36
C GLU A 15 2.58 0.01 -16.44
N LEU A 16 3.22 -0.45 -15.36
CA LEU A 16 3.78 -1.80 -15.27
C LEU A 16 2.71 -2.88 -15.49
N VAL A 17 1.51 -2.73 -14.93
CA VAL A 17 0.40 -3.66 -15.18
C VAL A 17 0.07 -3.71 -16.67
N LEU A 18 -0.05 -2.56 -17.34
CA LEU A 18 -0.35 -2.52 -18.77
C LEU A 18 0.72 -3.21 -19.61
N GLU A 19 2.00 -2.95 -19.31
CA GLU A 19 3.13 -3.60 -20.00
C GLU A 19 3.18 -5.11 -19.75
N VAL A 20 2.94 -5.56 -18.52
CA VAL A 20 2.83 -6.99 -18.20
C VAL A 20 1.71 -7.65 -19.00
N TYR A 21 0.56 -7.01 -19.13
CA TYR A 21 -0.53 -7.54 -19.95
C TYR A 21 -0.14 -7.63 -21.43
N LYS A 22 0.53 -6.62 -21.99
CA LYS A 22 1.03 -6.63 -23.37
C LYS A 22 2.05 -7.74 -23.61
N VAL A 23 3.06 -7.88 -22.75
CA VAL A 23 4.12 -8.90 -22.91
C VAL A 23 3.54 -10.31 -22.77
N THR A 24 2.71 -10.54 -21.76
CA THR A 24 2.13 -11.87 -21.52
C THR A 24 1.07 -12.29 -22.54
N GLN A 25 0.60 -11.39 -23.43
CA GLN A 25 -0.23 -11.79 -24.57
C GLN A 25 0.54 -12.63 -25.60
N GLN A 26 1.86 -12.54 -25.61
CA GLN A 26 2.72 -13.26 -26.55
C GLN A 26 3.14 -14.65 -26.03
N PHE A 27 2.74 -15.01 -24.81
CA PHE A 27 3.09 -16.30 -24.21
C PHE A 27 2.30 -17.44 -24.87
N PRO A 28 2.85 -18.68 -24.87
CA PRO A 28 2.10 -19.86 -25.28
C PRO A 28 0.78 -20.02 -24.50
N GLY A 29 -0.26 -20.50 -25.17
CA GLY A 29 -1.59 -20.66 -24.56
C GLY A 29 -1.63 -21.59 -23.34
N GLU A 30 -0.72 -22.57 -23.29
CA GLU A 30 -0.52 -23.46 -22.13
C GLU A 30 -0.11 -22.71 -20.86
N GLU A 31 0.56 -21.57 -20.98
CA GLU A 31 0.99 -20.74 -19.84
C GLU A 31 -0.12 -19.82 -19.30
N LYS A 32 -1.30 -19.83 -19.92
CA LYS A 32 -2.43 -18.95 -19.55
C LYS A 32 -2.77 -19.07 -18.07
N PHE A 33 -2.81 -20.29 -17.55
CA PHE A 33 -3.11 -20.55 -16.14
C PHE A 33 -1.84 -20.67 -15.28
N GLY A 34 -0.68 -20.94 -15.89
CA GLY A 34 0.63 -20.96 -15.25
C GLY A 34 1.24 -19.57 -15.09
N LEU A 35 2.32 -19.28 -15.83
CA LEU A 35 3.11 -18.06 -15.69
C LEU A 35 2.30 -16.80 -15.98
N THR A 36 1.44 -16.81 -17.00
CA THR A 36 0.64 -15.63 -17.38
C THR A 36 -0.24 -15.16 -16.22
N SER A 37 -0.92 -16.12 -15.57
CA SER A 37 -1.84 -15.80 -14.47
C SER A 37 -1.11 -15.28 -13.25
N GLN A 38 0.05 -15.85 -12.92
CA GLN A 38 0.88 -15.45 -11.78
C GLN A 38 1.46 -14.06 -11.96
N ILE A 39 2.09 -13.78 -13.10
CA ILE A 39 2.75 -12.49 -13.36
C ILE A 39 1.72 -11.36 -13.38
N ARG A 40 0.56 -11.54 -14.06
CA ARG A 40 -0.50 -10.54 -14.10
C ARG A 40 -1.06 -10.23 -12.72
N ARG A 41 -1.34 -11.25 -11.89
CA ARG A 41 -1.85 -11.05 -10.53
C ARG A 41 -0.83 -10.33 -9.64
N SER A 42 0.44 -10.70 -9.73
CA SER A 42 1.51 -10.04 -8.98
C SER A 42 1.63 -8.56 -9.34
N ALA A 43 1.61 -8.21 -10.63
CA ALA A 43 1.66 -6.82 -11.07
C ALA A 43 0.46 -6.00 -10.57
N VAL A 44 -0.75 -6.55 -10.69
CA VAL A 44 -1.98 -5.89 -10.20
C VAL A 44 -1.95 -5.69 -8.68
N SER A 45 -1.40 -6.65 -7.93
CA SER A 45 -1.29 -6.56 -6.47
C SER A 45 -0.47 -5.35 -6.02
N VAL A 46 0.59 -4.97 -6.75
CA VAL A 46 1.40 -3.78 -6.42
C VAL A 46 0.55 -2.51 -6.45
N ALA A 47 -0.15 -2.26 -7.56
CA ALA A 47 -1.01 -1.07 -7.70
C ALA A 47 -2.18 -1.08 -6.68
N ALA A 48 -2.75 -2.25 -6.41
CA ALA A 48 -3.83 -2.41 -5.44
C ALA A 48 -3.37 -2.10 -3.99
N ASN A 49 -2.20 -2.59 -3.59
CA ASN A 49 -1.64 -2.35 -2.26
C ASN A 49 -1.32 -0.86 -2.03
N ILE A 50 -0.86 -0.15 -3.08
CA ILE A 50 -0.65 1.30 -3.02
C ILE A 50 -1.98 2.05 -2.84
N ALA A 51 -2.99 1.68 -3.62
CA ALA A 51 -4.32 2.30 -3.53
C ALA A 51 -4.97 2.08 -2.15
N GLU A 52 -4.87 0.85 -1.62
CA GLU A 52 -5.35 0.50 -0.29
C GLU A 52 -4.57 1.23 0.81
N GLY A 53 -3.24 1.28 0.71
CA GLY A 53 -2.36 2.01 1.62
C GLY A 53 -2.65 3.50 1.66
N SER A 54 -2.96 4.11 0.52
CA SER A 54 -3.31 5.54 0.44
C SER A 54 -4.62 5.87 1.18
N LYS A 55 -5.52 4.90 1.37
CA LYS A 55 -6.75 5.08 2.16
C LYS A 55 -6.51 4.97 3.67
N ARG A 56 -5.38 4.38 4.10
CA ARG A 56 -5.03 4.12 5.51
C ARG A 56 -4.42 5.32 6.25
N GLN A 57 -4.38 6.53 5.68
CA GLN A 57 -3.78 7.72 6.31
C GLN A 57 -4.49 8.26 7.57
N HIS A 58 -5.39 7.50 8.22
CA HIS A 58 -6.07 7.95 9.45
C HIS A 58 -5.73 7.18 10.73
N LEU A 59 -4.77 6.25 10.72
CA LEU A 59 -4.41 5.49 11.92
C LEU A 59 -2.90 5.51 12.14
N ASN A 60 -2.45 6.58 12.79
CA ASN A 60 -1.52 6.53 13.92
C ASN A 60 -1.38 7.92 14.58
N LYS A 61 -2.54 8.52 14.90
CA LYS A 61 -2.64 9.46 16.02
C LYS A 61 -3.15 8.68 17.24
N ILE A 62 -2.59 7.50 17.52
CA ILE A 62 -2.79 6.82 18.79
C ILE A 62 -1.94 7.59 19.81
N THR A 63 -2.57 8.59 20.40
CA THR A 63 -2.50 8.88 21.84
C THR A 63 -1.11 8.83 22.47
N LEU A 64 -0.25 9.80 22.16
CA LEU A 64 0.69 10.29 23.18
C LEU A 64 -0.12 11.13 24.17
N LYS A 65 -0.78 10.50 25.15
CA LYS A 65 -1.20 11.24 26.36
C LYS A 65 0.10 11.70 27.04
N PRO A 66 0.28 13.01 27.33
CA PRO A 66 1.39 13.42 28.17
C PRO A 66 1.21 12.74 29.53
N GLN A 67 2.16 11.89 29.91
CA GLN A 67 2.26 11.41 31.28
C GLN A 67 2.60 12.63 32.13
N THR A 68 1.62 13.17 32.86
CA THR A 68 1.91 14.17 33.88
C THR A 68 2.74 13.49 34.97
N PRO A 69 3.93 13.99 35.32
CA PRO A 69 4.66 13.46 36.46
C PRO A 69 3.85 13.76 37.72
N ASN A 70 3.38 12.71 38.39
CA ASN A 70 2.84 12.81 39.74
C ASN A 70 3.93 13.33 40.67
N LEU A 71 3.92 14.63 40.97
CA LEU A 71 4.58 15.16 42.15
C LEU A 71 3.60 14.97 43.31
N THR A 72 3.83 13.93 44.11
CA THR A 72 3.24 13.87 45.46
C THR A 72 3.94 14.93 46.32
N PRO A 73 3.22 15.85 46.99
CA PRO A 73 3.83 16.67 48.01
C PRO A 73 4.15 15.75 49.18
N ASN A 74 5.44 15.53 49.43
CA ASN A 74 5.94 14.94 50.65
C ASN A 74 5.60 15.90 51.81
N SER A 75 4.49 15.68 52.49
CA SER A 75 4.15 16.34 53.74
C SER A 75 5.06 15.81 54.85
N ARG A 76 6.27 16.36 54.94
CA ARG A 76 6.97 16.44 56.23
C ARG A 76 6.34 17.56 57.04
N LYS A 77 5.50 17.22 58.02
CA LYS A 77 5.53 17.74 59.39
C LYS A 77 4.87 16.72 60.30
#